data_AF-A0A372LGF8-F1
#
_entry.id   AF-A0A372LGF8-F1
#
_cell.length_a   1.000
_cell.length_b   1.000
_cell.length_c   1.000
_cell.angle_alpha   90.00
_cell.angle_beta   90.00
_cell.angle_gamma   90.00
#
_symmetry.space_group_name_H-M   'P 1'
#
loop_
_entity.id
_entity.type
_entity.pdbx_description
1 polymer ?
#
loop_
_entity_poly.entity_id
_entity_poly.type
_entity_poly.pdbx_seq_one_letter_code
_entity_poly.pdbx_strand_id
1 'polypeptide(L)'
;MSEIKLRSSDIKAALKEMNSAAEALETSYPSDIASRNQMDIVNRMNEINASMQQALETYKKLLLSNVDSTMKSTEWLEHVDAEVARAIKYR
;
A
#
# COMPACT_ATOMS: atom_id res chain seq x y z
N MET A 1 -19.86 13.61 20.04
CA MET A 1 -18.92 13.87 18.94
C MET A 1 -17.60 13.21 19.29
N SER A 2 -17.01 12.43 18.37
CA SER A 2 -15.67 11.88 18.56
C SER A 2 -14.64 12.95 18.23
N GLU A 3 -13.74 13.24 19.15
CA GLU A 3 -12.56 14.07 18.89
C GLU A 3 -11.61 13.32 17.94
N ILE A 4 -10.99 14.04 17.00
CA ILE A 4 -9.96 13.49 16.11
C ILE A 4 -8.60 13.67 16.79
N LYS A 5 -7.95 12.58 17.19
CA LYS A 5 -6.61 12.60 17.78
C LYS A 5 -5.58 12.17 16.75
N LEU A 6 -4.72 13.10 16.35
CA LEU A 6 -3.66 12.84 15.38
C LEU A 6 -2.30 12.65 16.07
N ARG A 7 -1.57 11.61 15.66
CA ARG A 7 -0.16 11.37 15.99
C ARG A 7 0.61 11.24 14.68
N SER A 8 0.85 12.37 14.03
CA SER A 8 1.36 12.39 12.66
C SER A 8 2.71 11.70 12.50
N SER A 9 3.59 11.78 13.51
CA SER A 9 4.87 11.06 13.52
C SER A 9 4.68 9.55 13.38
N ASP A 10 3.77 9.00 14.17
CA ASP A 10 3.55 7.56 14.27
C ASP A 10 2.87 7.05 12.99
N ILE A 11 1.94 7.84 12.45
CA ILE A 11 1.30 7.55 11.16
C ILE A 11 2.34 7.58 10.03
N LYS A 12 3.14 8.64 9.93
CA LYS A 12 4.18 8.77 8.88
C LYS A 12 5.22 7.65 8.97
N ALA A 13 5.60 7.24 10.16
CA ALA A 13 6.51 6.11 10.38
C ALA A 13 5.89 4.79 9.87
N ALA A 14 4.66 4.47 10.29
CA ALA A 14 3.96 3.27 9.85
C ALA A 14 3.73 3.24 8.33
N LEU A 15 3.34 4.37 7.74
CA LEU A 15 3.16 4.49 6.29
C LEU A 15 4.46 4.29 5.52
N LYS A 16 5.59 4.76 6.05
CA LYS A 16 6.91 4.54 5.46
C LYS A 16 7.29 3.06 5.47
N GLU A 17 7.07 2.37 6.59
CA GLU A 17 7.29 0.93 6.69
C GLU A 17 6.41 0.15 5.70
N MET A 18 5.13 0.52 5.59
CA MET A 18 4.20 -0.08 4.62
C MET A 18 4.65 0.14 3.18
N ASN A 19 5.14 1.34 2.84
CA ASN A 19 5.66 1.63 1.50
C ASN A 19 6.89 0.76 1.18
N SER A 20 7.85 0.68 2.12
CA SER A 20 9.04 -0.16 1.95
C SER A 20 8.71 -1.64 1.82
N ALA A 21 7.75 -2.14 2.60
CA ALA A 21 7.28 -3.53 2.49
C ALA A 21 6.57 -3.79 1.15
N ALA A 22 5.76 -2.84 0.68
CA ALA A 22 5.08 -2.93 -0.61
C ALA A 22 6.09 -2.95 -1.77
N GLU A 23 7.13 -2.12 -1.72
CA GLU A 23 8.19 -2.08 -2.73
C GLU A 23 8.99 -3.39 -2.78
N ALA A 24 9.34 -3.94 -1.61
CA ALA A 24 10.06 -5.21 -1.46
C ALA A 24 9.23 -6.45 -1.85
N LEU A 25 7.91 -6.33 -1.99
CA LEU A 25 7.06 -7.44 -2.43
C LEU A 25 7.35 -7.79 -3.90
N GLU A 26 8.00 -8.94 -4.10
CA GLU A 26 8.15 -9.58 -5.41
C GLU A 26 6.82 -10.22 -5.82
N THR A 27 6.33 -9.85 -7.01
CA THR A 27 5.06 -10.38 -7.54
C THR A 27 5.27 -11.34 -8.70
N SER A 28 6.51 -11.47 -9.20
CA SER A 28 6.84 -12.33 -10.33
C SER A 28 6.99 -13.79 -9.89
N TYR A 29 6.35 -14.70 -10.63
CA TYR A 29 6.61 -16.13 -10.51
C TYR A 29 7.49 -16.61 -11.67
N PRO A 30 8.33 -17.65 -11.48
CA PRO A 30 9.06 -18.28 -12.57
C PRO A 30 8.06 -18.90 -13.57
N SER A 31 8.14 -18.50 -14.83
CA SER A 31 7.19 -18.90 -15.88
C SER A 31 7.46 -20.28 -16.49
N ASP A 32 8.43 -21.05 -15.97
CA ASP A 32 9.03 -22.16 -16.73
C ASP A 32 9.25 -23.45 -15.92
N ILE A 33 8.33 -23.77 -15.00
CA ILE A 33 8.44 -24.98 -14.16
C ILE A 33 8.42 -26.27 -15.01
N ALA A 34 7.92 -26.26 -16.25
CA ALA A 34 8.08 -27.38 -17.15
C ALA A 34 7.98 -27.02 -18.64
N SER A 35 9.04 -26.42 -19.19
CA SER A 35 9.20 -26.16 -20.64
C SER A 35 9.04 -27.40 -21.56
N ARG A 36 8.93 -28.62 -21.00
CA ARG A 36 8.83 -29.90 -21.75
C ARG A 36 7.77 -30.89 -21.28
N ASN A 37 6.95 -30.56 -20.26
CA ASN A 37 6.01 -31.54 -19.69
C ASN A 37 4.56 -31.07 -19.86
N GLN A 38 3.88 -31.63 -20.87
CA GLN A 38 2.46 -31.37 -21.19
C GLN A 38 1.51 -32.16 -20.28
N MET A 39 1.75 -32.19 -18.97
CA MET A 39 0.77 -32.71 -18.03
C MET A 39 -0.19 -31.58 -17.65
N ASP A 40 -1.50 -31.83 -17.70
CA ASP A 40 -2.55 -30.86 -17.30
C ASP A 40 -2.30 -30.20 -15.93
N ILE A 41 -1.57 -30.90 -15.04
CA ILE A 41 -1.14 -30.41 -13.74
C ILE A 41 -0.19 -29.20 -13.87
N VAL A 42 0.76 -29.22 -14.80
CA VAL A 42 1.69 -28.11 -15.04
C VAL A 42 0.91 -26.89 -15.57
N ASN A 43 0.02 -27.09 -16.54
CA ASN A 43 -0.81 -26.00 -17.08
C ASN A 43 -1.65 -25.36 -15.98
N ARG A 44 -2.30 -26.18 -15.14
CA ARG A 44 -3.09 -25.69 -14.03
C ARG A 44 -2.25 -24.97 -12.97
N MET A 45 -1.02 -25.42 -12.74
CA MET A 45 -0.07 -24.73 -11.85
C MET A 45 0.36 -23.37 -12.43
N ASN A 46 0.59 -23.28 -13.74
CA ASN A 46 0.88 -22.01 -14.41
C ASN A 46 -0.31 -21.03 -14.34
N GLU A 47 -1.54 -21.51 -14.54
CA GLU A 47 -2.76 -20.70 -14.40
C GLU A 47 -2.95 -20.17 -12.96
N ILE A 48 -2.68 -21.01 -11.96
CA ILE A 48 -2.70 -20.61 -10.55
C ILE A 48 -1.63 -19.56 -10.28
N ASN A 49 -0.40 -19.77 -10.75
CA ASN A 49 0.70 -18.80 -10.59
C ASN A 49 0.35 -17.45 -11.23
N ALA A 50 -0.21 -17.45 -12.44
CA ALA A 50 -0.64 -16.24 -13.12
C ALA A 50 -1.75 -15.49 -12.34
N SER A 51 -2.73 -16.25 -11.81
CA SER A 51 -3.80 -15.68 -10.99
C SER A 51 -3.28 -15.08 -9.68
N MET A 52 -2.33 -15.77 -9.03
CA MET A 52 -1.67 -15.30 -7.81
C MET A 52 -0.81 -14.06 -8.09
N GLN A 53 -0.08 -14.03 -9.19
CA GLN A 53 0.67 -12.85 -9.63
C GLN A 53 -0.24 -11.65 -9.81
N GLN A 54 -1.35 -11.81 -10.55
CA GLN A 54 -2.30 -10.72 -10.77
C GLN A 54 -2.94 -10.24 -9.46
N ALA A 55 -3.27 -11.15 -8.55
CA ALA A 55 -3.80 -10.80 -7.23
C ALA A 55 -2.79 -10.00 -6.40
N LEU A 56 -1.52 -10.43 -6.37
CA LEU A 56 -0.44 -9.74 -5.66
C LEU A 56 -0.14 -8.36 -6.26
N GLU A 57 -0.10 -8.23 -7.58
CA GLU A 57 0.07 -6.93 -8.24
C GLU A 57 -1.08 -5.97 -7.93
N THR A 58 -2.31 -6.48 -7.91
CA THR A 58 -3.50 -5.69 -7.57
C THR A 58 -3.44 -5.23 -6.11
N TYR A 59 -3.10 -6.15 -5.20
CA TYR A 59 -2.93 -5.85 -3.79
C TYR A 59 -1.84 -4.79 -3.56
N LYS A 60 -0.67 -4.93 -4.20
CA LYS A 60 0.44 -3.97 -4.13
C LYS A 60 -0.02 -2.57 -4.56
N LYS A 61 -0.74 -2.46 -5.68
CA LYS A 61 -1.29 -1.17 -6.16
C LYS A 61 -2.26 -0.55 -5.16
N LEU A 62 -3.19 -1.34 -4.61
CA LEU A 62 -4.16 -0.87 -3.62
C LEU A 62 -3.46 -0.39 -2.33
N LEU A 63 -2.48 -1.15 -1.85
CA LEU A 63 -1.70 -0.80 -0.68
C LEU A 63 -0.98 0.55 -0.85
N LEU A 64 -0.28 0.74 -1.98
CA LEU A 64 0.40 1.99 -2.29
C LEU A 64 -0.56 3.17 -2.41
N SER A 65 -1.74 2.97 -3.02
CA SER A 65 -2.78 3.99 -3.11
C SER A 65 -3.29 4.42 -1.73
N ASN A 66 -3.48 3.46 -0.82
CA ASN A 66 -3.92 3.74 0.54
C ASN A 66 -2.84 4.48 1.34
N VAL A 67 -1.56 4.12 1.15
CA VAL A 67 -0.43 4.81 1.77
C VAL A 67 -0.38 6.28 1.34
N ASP A 68 -0.46 6.55 0.04
CA ASP A 68 -0.47 7.91 -0.52
C ASP A 68 -1.68 8.72 -0.01
N SER A 69 -2.88 8.14 -0.06
CA SER A 69 -4.10 8.81 0.39
C SER A 69 -4.07 9.15 1.88
N THR A 70 -3.52 8.26 2.70
CA THR A 70 -3.40 8.48 4.16
C THR A 70 -2.33 9.52 4.48
N MET A 71 -1.23 9.53 3.73
CA MET A 71 -0.20 10.56 3.87
C MET A 71 -0.78 11.95 3.61
N LYS A 72 -1.46 12.12 2.47
CA LYS A 72 -2.12 13.39 2.09
C LYS A 72 -3.14 13.84 3.13
N SER A 73 -3.95 12.90 3.65
CA SER A 73 -4.95 13.21 4.67
C SER A 73 -4.29 13.67 5.98
N THR A 74 -3.16 13.05 6.36
CA THR A 74 -2.39 13.44 7.54
C THR A 74 -1.79 14.83 7.39
N GLU A 75 -1.18 15.12 6.24
CA GLU A 75 -0.62 16.45 5.92
C GLU A 75 -1.69 17.54 5.88
N TRP A 76 -2.86 17.23 5.32
CA TRP A 76 -3.99 18.15 5.29
C TRP A 76 -4.49 18.48 6.72
N LEU A 77 -4.61 17.47 7.58
CA LEU A 77 -5.01 17.70 8.97
C LEU A 77 -3.97 18.53 9.74
N GLU A 78 -2.68 18.29 9.55
CA GLU A 78 -1.62 19.13 10.13
C GLU A 78 -1.69 20.58 9.63
N HIS A 79 -1.97 20.77 8.34
CA HIS A 79 -2.10 22.10 7.76
C HIS A 79 -3.28 22.86 8.37
N VAL A 80 -4.47 22.24 8.43
CA VAL A 80 -5.67 22.84 9.01
C VAL A 80 -5.47 23.17 10.48
N ASP A 81 -4.84 22.28 11.26
CA ASP A 81 -4.52 22.55 12.67
C ASP A 81 -3.61 23.78 12.83
N ALA A 82 -2.58 23.89 11.98
CA ALA A 82 -1.68 25.04 11.97
C ALA A 82 -2.39 26.35 11.58
N GLU A 83 -3.31 26.31 10.61
CA GLU A 83 -4.11 27.48 10.21
C GLU A 83 -5.04 27.94 11.35
N VAL A 84 -5.74 27.01 11.99
CA VAL A 84 -6.60 27.30 13.14
C VAL A 84 -5.79 27.88 14.30
N ALA A 85 -4.64 27.29 14.63
CA ALA A 85 -3.75 27.78 15.68
C ALA A 85 -3.25 29.21 15.39
N ARG A 86 -2.92 29.53 14.13
CA ARG A 86 -2.56 30.89 13.71
C ARG A 86 -3.74 31.84 13.88
N ALA A 87 -4.93 31.47 13.42
CA ALA A 87 -6.12 32.30 13.53
C ALA A 87 -6.48 32.62 15.00
N ILE A 88 -6.26 31.68 15.93
CA ILE A 88 -6.42 31.90 17.37
C ILE A 88 -5.35 32.86 17.90
N LYS A 89 -4.08 32.71 17.48
CA LYS A 89 -2.96 33.51 17.98
C LYS A 89 -3.02 34.99 17.55
N TYR A 90 -3.60 35.29 16.40
CA TYR A 90 -3.71 36.65 15.84
C TYR A 90 -5.05 37.33 16.15
N ARG A 91 -5.88 36.75 17.01
CA ARG A 91 -7.13 37.32 17.52
C ARG A 91 -6.94 37.89 18.92
#